data_AF-A0AAW2CQU5-F1
#
_entry.id   AF-A0AAW2CQU5-F1
#
_cell.length_a   1.000
_cell.length_b   1.000
_cell.length_c   1.000
_cell.angle_alpha   90.00
_cell.angle_beta   90.00
_cell.angle_gamma   90.00
#
_symmetry.space_group_name_H-M   'P 1'
#
loop_
_entity.id
_entity.type
_entity.pdbx_description
1 polymer ?
#
loop_
_entity_poly.entity_id
_entity_poly.type
_entity_poly.pdbx_seq_one_letter_code
_entity_poly.pdbx_strand_id
1 'polypeptide(L)'
;MWRACSDSLPMLKKLVQKTIVSSPLCASCLQAPEDVLHALWGCKNLLQVWSSEFKELATANHQFCSFADLFGVLIKNQSNLEWFATTCWMIWNRRSKVRMQQPVIHLDRLSSSARDYLSEFQKLRPKAAN
;
A
#
# COMPACT_ATOMS: atom_id res chain seq x y z
N MET A 1 -7.07 -6.70 -3.39
CA MET A 1 -7.35 -6.52 -1.95
C MET A 1 -7.33 -7.83 -1.20
N TRP A 2 -8.08 -8.85 -1.62
CA TRP A 2 -8.08 -10.20 -1.01
C TRP A 2 -6.69 -10.77 -0.68
N ARG A 3 -5.71 -10.66 -1.60
CA ARG A 3 -4.34 -11.15 -1.36
C ARG A 3 -3.57 -10.39 -0.28
N ALA A 4 -3.87 -9.11 -0.06
CA ALA A 4 -3.26 -8.30 1.01
C ALA A 4 -3.95 -8.58 2.34
N CYS A 5 -5.28 -8.76 2.34
CA CYS A 5 -6.07 -9.12 3.53
C CYS A 5 -5.81 -10.56 4.03
N SER A 6 -5.25 -11.43 3.20
CA SER A 6 -4.94 -12.83 3.53
C SER A 6 -3.44 -13.09 3.71
N ASP A 7 -2.62 -12.04 3.81
CA ASP A 7 -1.15 -12.08 3.82
C ASP A 7 -0.53 -12.93 2.69
N SER A 8 -1.31 -13.18 1.64
CA SER A 8 -0.99 -14.11 0.56
C SER A 8 -0.42 -13.40 -0.66
N LEU A 9 0.24 -12.26 -0.45
CA LEU A 9 0.99 -11.59 -1.50
C LEU A 9 2.12 -12.54 -1.96
N PRO A 10 2.15 -12.98 -3.24
CA PRO A 10 3.06 -14.03 -3.70
C PRO A 10 4.55 -13.71 -3.46
N MET A 11 4.92 -12.44 -3.41
CA MET A 11 6.29 -12.03 -3.10
C MET A 11 6.57 -11.94 -1.60
N LEU A 12 5.56 -11.78 -0.75
CA LEU A 12 5.72 -11.77 0.70
C LEU A 12 5.88 -13.19 1.24
N LYS A 13 5.15 -14.17 0.71
CA LYS A 13 5.45 -15.60 0.97
C LYS A 13 6.83 -16.00 0.44
N LYS A 14 7.23 -15.52 -0.74
CA LYS A 14 8.60 -15.74 -1.27
C LYS A 14 9.67 -14.99 -0.48
N LEU A 15 9.35 -13.87 0.16
CA LEU A 15 10.23 -13.19 1.11
C LEU A 15 10.33 -14.01 2.38
N VAL A 16 9.23 -14.36 3.04
CA VAL A 16 9.21 -15.16 4.28
C VAL A 16 9.93 -16.51 4.08
N GLN A 17 9.77 -17.16 2.92
CA GLN A 17 10.50 -18.37 2.57
C GLN A 17 11.97 -18.14 2.18
N LYS A 18 12.38 -16.92 1.81
CA LYS A 18 13.78 -16.56 1.50
C LYS A 18 14.48 -15.76 2.61
N THR A 19 13.79 -15.34 3.66
CA THR A 19 14.32 -14.56 4.80
C THR A 19 14.89 -15.46 5.90
N ILE A 20 15.56 -16.55 5.52
CA ILE A 20 16.61 -17.11 6.37
C ILE A 20 17.86 -16.29 6.04
N VAL A 21 17.95 -15.12 6.67
CA VAL A 21 19.07 -14.16 6.67
C VAL A 21 19.25 -13.28 5.43
N SER A 22 18.77 -12.03 5.51
CA SER A 22 19.55 -10.79 5.24
C SER A 22 18.66 -9.56 5.48
N SER A 23 18.67 -9.07 6.72
CA SER A 23 17.93 -7.94 7.29
C SER A 23 16.40 -8.04 7.24
N PRO A 24 15.71 -8.14 8.40
CA PRO A 24 14.23 -8.09 8.43
C PRO A 24 13.70 -6.69 8.07
N LEU A 25 14.57 -5.68 8.01
CA LEU A 25 14.17 -4.27 7.93
C LEU A 25 13.66 -3.90 6.54
N CYS A 26 12.62 -3.06 6.53
CA CYS A 26 12.07 -2.46 5.32
C CYS A 26 13.14 -1.75 4.50
N ALA A 27 13.29 -2.14 3.24
CA ALA A 27 14.27 -1.56 2.31
C ALA A 27 14.03 -0.06 2.02
N SER A 28 12.86 0.48 2.38
CA SER A 28 12.54 1.91 2.23
C SER A 28 12.99 2.73 3.44
N CYS A 29 12.60 2.33 4.65
CA CYS A 29 12.84 3.13 5.85
C CYS A 29 14.03 2.65 6.68
N LEU A 30 14.42 1.37 6.57
CA LEU A 30 15.46 0.71 7.35
C LEU A 30 15.23 0.79 8.88
N GLN A 31 13.97 0.83 9.34
CA GLN A 31 13.63 1.03 10.76
C GLN A 31 12.78 -0.09 11.39
N ALA A 32 11.99 -0.80 10.61
CA ALA A 32 11.07 -1.81 11.14
C ALA A 32 11.00 -3.03 10.21
N PRO A 33 10.62 -4.21 10.74
CA PRO A 33 10.36 -5.39 9.94
C PRO A 33 9.36 -5.11 8.80
N GLU A 34 9.62 -5.67 7.63
CA GLU A 34 8.74 -5.49 6.48
C GLU A 34 7.68 -6.59 6.37
N ASP A 35 6.54 -6.39 7.04
CA ASP A 35 5.30 -7.14 6.82
C ASP A 35 4.36 -6.44 5.82
N VAL A 36 3.18 -7.00 5.55
CA VAL A 36 2.20 -6.41 4.61
C VAL A 36 1.74 -5.02 5.07
N LEU A 37 1.45 -4.88 6.37
CA LEU A 37 0.97 -3.64 6.95
C LEU A 37 2.04 -2.55 6.82
N HIS A 38 3.29 -2.84 7.19
CA HIS A 38 4.40 -1.90 7.08
C HIS A 38 4.74 -1.59 5.60
N ALA A 39 4.72 -2.60 4.73
CA ALA A 39 5.02 -2.42 3.33
C ALA A 39 4.02 -1.48 2.63
N LEU A 40 2.73 -1.60 2.95
CA LEU A 40 1.67 -0.86 2.27
C LEU A 40 1.25 0.42 3.01
N TRP A 41 1.36 0.47 4.33
CA TRP A 41 0.79 1.53 5.14
C TRP A 41 1.79 2.11 6.16
N GLY A 42 2.32 1.27 7.06
CA GLY A 42 3.03 1.71 8.26
C GLY A 42 4.46 2.25 8.05
N CYS A 43 4.96 2.28 6.82
CA CYS A 43 6.28 2.83 6.54
C CYS A 43 6.24 4.37 6.62
N LYS A 44 7.13 4.98 7.43
CA LYS A 44 7.22 6.44 7.60
C LYS A 44 7.35 7.21 6.28
N ASN A 45 8.02 6.64 5.28
CA ASN A 45 8.20 7.27 3.97
C ASN A 45 6.90 7.34 3.14
N LEU A 46 5.86 6.60 3.55
CA LEU A 46 4.53 6.61 2.94
C LEU A 46 3.58 7.63 3.57
N LEU A 47 3.94 8.27 4.68
CA LEU A 47 3.08 9.29 5.32
C LEU A 47 2.68 10.40 4.33
N GLN A 48 3.63 10.85 3.50
CA GLN A 48 3.36 11.83 2.44
C GLN A 48 2.34 11.32 1.42
N VAL A 49 2.35 10.01 1.13
CA VAL A 49 1.44 9.39 0.16
C VAL A 49 0.00 9.44 0.67
N TRP A 50 -0.16 9.20 1.97
CA TRP A 50 -1.46 9.14 2.66
C TRP A 50 -1.98 10.50 3.13
N SER A 51 -1.14 11.54 3.09
CA SER A 51 -1.39 12.85 3.70
C SER A 51 -2.63 13.61 3.19
N SER A 52 -3.21 13.22 2.06
CA SER A 52 -4.37 13.91 1.50
C SER A 52 -5.73 13.39 1.96
N GLU A 53 -5.88 12.08 2.14
CA GLU A 53 -7.18 11.46 2.49
C GLU A 53 -7.11 10.67 3.80
N PHE A 54 -5.94 10.18 4.19
CA PHE A 54 -5.78 9.33 5.37
C PHE A 54 -4.67 9.81 6.32
N LYS A 55 -4.40 11.11 6.37
CA LYS A 55 -3.31 11.67 7.19
C LYS A 55 -3.41 11.26 8.66
N GLU A 56 -4.59 11.42 9.25
CA GLU A 56 -4.84 11.10 10.66
C GLU A 56 -4.67 9.60 10.92
N LEU A 57 -5.28 8.77 10.08
CA LEU A 57 -5.22 7.31 10.19
C LEU A 57 -3.79 6.78 9.98
N ALA A 58 -3.04 7.34 9.04
CA ALA A 58 -1.65 6.98 8.77
C ALA A 58 -0.70 7.46 9.89
N THR A 59 -1.01 8.58 10.54
CA THR A 59 -0.27 9.06 11.73
C THR A 59 -0.55 8.16 12.94
N ALA A 60 -1.78 7.65 13.04
CA ALA A 60 -2.20 6.69 14.05
C ALA A 60 -1.85 5.22 13.72
N ASN A 61 -0.81 4.98 12.91
CA ASN A 61 -0.44 3.63 12.44
C ASN A 61 -0.24 2.60 13.57
N HIS A 62 0.18 3.04 14.77
CA HIS A 62 0.37 2.17 15.93
C HIS A 62 -0.93 1.51 16.43
N GLN A 63 -2.10 1.94 15.95
CA GLN A 63 -3.40 1.39 16.32
C GLN A 63 -3.77 0.11 15.55
N PHE A 64 -3.00 -0.28 14.53
CA PHE A 64 -3.30 -1.45 13.70
C PHE A 64 -2.31 -2.58 13.95
N CYS A 65 -2.83 -3.77 14.27
CA CYS A 65 -2.03 -4.98 14.45
C CYS A 65 -1.84 -5.76 13.12
N SER A 66 -2.75 -5.56 12.16
CA SER A 66 -2.71 -6.22 10.85
C SER A 66 -3.28 -5.33 9.74
N PHE A 67 -3.02 -5.71 8.48
CA PHE A 67 -3.64 -5.05 7.32
C PHE A 67 -5.17 -5.25 7.30
N ALA A 68 -5.66 -6.36 7.86
CA ALA A 68 -7.10 -6.64 7.97
C ALA A 68 -7.79 -5.68 8.96
N ASP A 69 -7.14 -5.38 10.10
CA ASP A 69 -7.67 -4.43 11.09
C ASP A 69 -7.80 -3.03 10.49
N LEU A 70 -6.75 -2.57 9.80
CA LEU A 70 -6.77 -1.32 9.04
C LEU A 70 -7.93 -1.29 8.03
N PHE A 71 -8.07 -2.36 7.25
CA PHE A 71 -9.12 -2.45 6.24
C PHE A 71 -10.53 -2.43 6.86
N GLY A 72 -10.72 -3.07 8.00
CA GLY A 72 -11.97 -3.03 8.77
C GLY A 72 -12.33 -1.61 9.23
N VAL A 73 -11.35 -0.83 9.68
CA VAL A 73 -11.56 0.58 10.05
C VAL A 73 -11.93 1.43 8.84
N LEU A 74 -11.29 1.23 7.69
CA LEU A 74 -11.62 1.95 6.46
C LEU A 74 -13.06 1.68 6.00
N ILE A 75 -13.53 0.43 6.11
CA ILE A 75 -14.92 0.08 5.82
C ILE A 75 -15.86 0.77 6.81
N LYS A 76 -15.59 0.68 8.11
CA LYS A 76 -16.41 1.29 9.16
C LYS A 76 -16.55 2.80 8.97
N ASN A 77 -15.47 3.46 8.55
CA ASN A 77 -15.42 4.89 8.32
C ASN A 77 -15.96 5.31 6.95
N GLN A 78 -16.49 4.38 6.14
CA GLN A 78 -16.96 4.63 4.77
C GLN A 78 -15.91 5.38 3.92
N SER A 79 -14.64 5.04 4.13
CA SER A 79 -13.51 5.66 3.44
C SER A 79 -13.51 5.33 1.95
N ASN A 80 -12.76 6.11 1.17
CA ASN A 80 -12.59 5.85 -0.27
C ASN A 80 -11.74 4.59 -0.52
N LEU A 81 -12.40 3.43 -0.56
CA LEU A 81 -11.75 2.13 -0.73
C LEU A 81 -11.12 1.96 -2.12
N GLU A 82 -11.66 2.61 -3.16
CA GLU A 82 -11.08 2.57 -4.52
C GLU A 82 -9.74 3.31 -4.55
N TRP A 83 -9.67 4.51 -3.96
CA TRP A 83 -8.43 5.27 -3.85
C TRP A 83 -7.40 4.56 -2.96
N PHE A 84 -7.83 4.04 -1.81
CA PHE A 84 -6.99 3.22 -0.95
C PHE A 84 -6.40 2.01 -1.70
N ALA A 85 -7.25 1.27 -2.42
CA ALA A 85 -6.83 0.08 -3.14
C ALA A 85 -5.83 0.39 -4.26
N THR A 86 -6.09 1.46 -5.01
CA THR A 86 -5.23 1.93 -6.09
C THR A 86 -3.87 2.35 -5.54
N THR A 87 -3.87 3.12 -4.45
CA THR A 87 -2.64 3.59 -3.81
C THR A 87 -1.81 2.43 -3.24
N CYS A 88 -2.45 1.48 -2.55
CA CYS A 88 -1.81 0.24 -2.09
C CYS A 88 -1.16 -0.53 -3.25
N TRP A 89 -1.86 -0.67 -4.38
CA TRP A 89 -1.32 -1.34 -5.56
C TRP A 89 -0.11 -0.60 -6.14
N MET A 90 -0.15 0.73 -6.21
CA MET A 90 0.96 1.53 -6.71
C MET A 90 2.19 1.47 -5.80
N ILE A 91 1.99 1.53 -4.48
CA ILE A 91 3.06 1.35 -3.48
C ILE A 91 3.70 -0.02 -3.67
N TRP A 92 2.89 -1.07 -3.78
CA TRP A 92 3.35 -2.43 -4.00
C TRP A 92 4.15 -2.58 -5.30
N ASN A 93 3.61 -2.07 -6.42
CA ASN A 93 4.25 -2.12 -7.73
C ASN A 93 5.59 -1.38 -7.70
N ARG A 94 5.63 -0.19 -7.10
CA ARG A 94 6.87 0.57 -6.90
C ARG A 94 7.91 -0.25 -6.15
N ARG A 95 7.56 -0.82 -4.99
CA ARG A 95 8.48 -1.65 -4.19
C ARG A 95 8.98 -2.86 -4.96
N SER A 96 8.11 -3.48 -5.76
CA SER A 96 8.47 -4.61 -6.62
C SER A 96 9.50 -4.20 -7.68
N LYS A 97 9.30 -3.03 -8.32
CA LYS A 97 10.24 -2.46 -9.29
C LYS A 97 11.60 -2.11 -8.68
N VAL A 98 11.63 -1.50 -7.48
CA VAL A 98 12.90 -1.21 -6.76
C VAL A 98 13.72 -2.50 -6.59
N ARG A 99 13.08 -3.61 -6.20
CA ARG A 99 13.76 -4.89 -5.99
C ARG A 99 14.28 -5.51 -7.28
N MET A 100 13.60 -5.27 -8.39
CA MET A 100 14.03 -5.68 -9.73
C MET A 100 15.00 -4.69 -10.39
N GLN A 101 15.49 -3.68 -9.64
CA GLN A 101 16.37 -2.61 -10.15
C GLN A 101 15.77 -1.87 -11.36
N GLN A 102 14.45 -1.76 -11.40
CA GLN A 102 13.72 -1.04 -12.45
C GLN A 102 13.49 0.42 -12.06
N PRO A 103 13.33 1.32 -13.05
CA PRO A 103 12.98 2.71 -12.78
C PRO A 103 11.63 2.82 -12.06
N VAL A 104 11.57 3.73 -11.08
CA VAL A 104 10.41 3.92 -10.21
C VAL A 104 9.98 5.38 -10.13
N ILE A 105 8.68 5.58 -9.96
CA ILE A 105 8.09 6.89 -9.64
C ILE A 105 8.54 7.28 -8.22
N HIS A 106 8.88 8.55 -8.01
CA HIS A 106 9.18 9.05 -6.67
C HIS A 106 7.94 9.07 -5.77
N LEU A 107 8.14 8.95 -4.46
CA LEU A 107 7.04 8.81 -3.50
C LEU A 107 6.15 10.06 -3.41
N ASP A 108 6.73 11.24 -3.61
CA ASP A 108 6.06 12.54 -3.70
C ASP A 108 5.00 12.60 -4.81
N ARG A 109 5.24 11.90 -5.93
CA ARG A 109 4.32 11.83 -7.08
C ARG A 109 3.33 10.67 -7.00
N LEU A 110 3.45 9.80 -6.02
CA LEU A 110 2.67 8.57 -5.97
C LEU A 110 1.18 8.86 -5.73
N SER A 111 0.85 9.83 -4.87
CA SER A 111 -0.54 10.22 -4.60
C SER A 111 -1.23 10.87 -5.79
N SER A 112 -0.54 11.76 -6.51
CA SER A 112 -1.09 12.40 -7.72
C SER A 112 -1.30 11.36 -8.81
N SER A 113 -0.30 10.51 -9.07
CA SER A 113 -0.43 9.44 -10.06
C SER A 113 -1.52 8.41 -9.70
N ALA A 114 -1.77 8.16 -8.41
CA ALA A 114 -2.89 7.31 -7.98
C ALA A 114 -4.25 7.92 -8.31
N ARG A 115 -4.41 9.23 -8.15
CA ARG A 115 -5.63 9.93 -8.55
C ARG A 115 -5.79 9.95 -10.07
N ASP A 116 -4.72 10.23 -10.80
CA ASP A 116 -4.76 10.27 -12.27
C ASP A 116 -5.19 8.90 -12.82
N TYR A 117 -4.54 7.83 -12.35
CA TYR A 117 -4.87 6.46 -12.72
C TYR A 117 -6.32 6.08 -12.36
N LEU A 118 -6.77 6.44 -11.16
CA LEU A 118 -8.15 6.18 -10.75
C LEU A 118 -9.15 6.94 -11.63
N SER A 119 -8.85 8.20 -11.97
CA SER A 119 -9.70 9.03 -12.82
C SER A 119 -9.81 8.47 -14.24
N GLU A 120 -8.71 7.97 -14.81
CA GLU A 120 -8.70 7.30 -16.12
C GLU A 120 -9.49 6.00 -16.07
N PHE A 121 -9.28 5.19 -15.03
CA PHE A 121 -9.99 3.93 -14.85
C PHE A 121 -11.51 4.13 -14.69
N GLN A 122 -11.93 5.14 -13.93
CA GLN A 122 -13.35 5.47 -13.74
C GLN A 122 -14.00 5.99 -15.03
N LYS A 123 -13.29 6.77 -15.85
CA LYS A 123 -13.78 7.22 -17.16
C LYS A 123 -14.01 6.06 -18.14
N LEU A 124 -13.18 5.01 -18.05
CA LEU A 124 -13.27 3.82 -18.89
C LEU A 124 -14.27 2.79 -18.35
N ARG A 125 -14.77 2.96 -17.11
CA ARG A 125 -15.77 2.07 -16.54
C ARG A 125 -17.11 2.35 -17.25
N PRO A 126 -17.74 1.35 -17.88
CA PRO A 126 -19.10 1.51 -18.37
C PRO A 126 -19.97 1.92 -17.17
N LYS A 127 -20.72 3.02 -17.30
CA LYS A 127 -21.80 3.30 -16.34
C LYS A 127 -22.73 2.09 -16.40
N ALA A 128 -22.98 1.46 -15.26
CA ALA A 128 -23.95 0.38 -15.18
C ALA A 128 -25.25 0.88 -15.82
N ALA A 129 -25.73 0.18 -16.84
CA ALA A 129 -27.04 0.43 -17.40
C ALA A 129 -28.05 0.17 -16.27
N ASN A 130 -28.89 1.19 -16.05
CA ASN A 130 -29.88 1.25 -14.98
C ASN A 130 -30.95 0.17 -15.14
#